data_AF-A0A2N9AWU6-F1
#
_entry.id   AF-A0A2N9AWU6-F1
#
_cell.length_a   1.000
_cell.length_b   1.000
_cell.length_c   1.000
_cell.angle_alpha   90.00
_cell.angle_beta   90.00
_cell.angle_gamma   90.00
#
_symmetry.space_group_name_H-M   'P 1'
#
loop_
_entity.id
_entity.type
_entity.pdbx_description
1 polymer ?
#
loop_
_entity_poly.entity_id
_entity_poly.type
_entity_poly.pdbx_seq_one_letter_code
_entity_poly.pdbx_strand_id
1 'polypeptide(L)'
;MSLTTIARNKHGDALFDVLGSFAYRVTSDHWEVSADQARYERMIRGEKEGGVLSTYSLLKPSIFAGFKQVLVASACMTDTMLYRVFMAQGIVLKPVGGTLLKDLRYLKHEHGDRITIFYAAEEAWSKRYRDKRIEGEDATVLDRVRQAVGSLVGTDPFIWMGNTDLRDDFFAQVGAGRLPNTPHGLNSFQGYHNVVVVSALNPPPAHFHFMEARGISGEELRTGGYKTAVYQAVMRCSIRNPEDATPKRVVVMDRDTAEWLADLFPARRSSRCPGWAWCHARAKRAARASTPATPRRPKRIAISRSGSGSPNST
;
A
#
# COMPACT_ATOMS: atom_id res chain seq x y z
N MET A 1 16.28 31.81 -9.84
CA MET A 1 15.35 31.83 -8.69
C MET A 1 15.64 30.59 -7.84
N SER A 2 15.87 30.70 -6.53
CA SER A 2 16.26 29.54 -5.70
C SER A 2 15.03 28.77 -5.20
N LEU A 3 15.18 27.46 -4.93
CA LEU A 3 14.10 26.63 -4.36
C LEU A 3 13.61 27.16 -3.00
N THR A 4 14.49 27.75 -2.20
CA THR A 4 14.13 28.41 -0.94
C THR A 4 13.22 29.62 -1.15
N THR A 5 13.40 30.35 -2.25
CA THR A 5 12.54 31.50 -2.60
C THR A 5 11.16 31.02 -3.02
N ILE A 6 11.10 29.99 -3.86
CA ILE A 6 9.84 29.36 -4.30
C ILE A 6 9.10 28.78 -3.08
N ALA A 7 9.77 28.01 -2.22
CA ALA A 7 9.16 27.40 -1.04
C ALA A 7 8.54 28.43 -0.07
N ARG A 8 9.07 29.65 0.00
CA ARG A 8 8.55 30.72 0.86
C ARG A 8 7.36 31.48 0.25
N ASN A 9 7.20 31.44 -1.07
CA ASN A 9 6.15 32.09 -1.85
C ASN A 9 5.74 33.50 -1.38
N LYS A 10 6.73 34.38 -1.14
CA LYS A 10 6.49 35.71 -0.55
C LYS A 10 5.51 36.59 -1.35
N HIS A 11 5.36 36.33 -2.65
CA HIS A 11 4.57 37.14 -3.59
C HIS A 11 3.36 36.43 -4.18
N GLY A 12 3.05 35.20 -3.74
CA GLY A 12 1.90 34.45 -4.26
C GLY A 12 2.02 34.10 -5.75
N ASP A 13 3.19 33.62 -6.20
CA ASP A 13 3.39 33.30 -7.61
C ASP A 13 2.72 31.98 -8.02
N ALA A 14 2.33 31.87 -9.29
CA ALA A 14 1.72 30.66 -9.85
C ALA A 14 2.72 29.50 -10.02
N LEU A 15 4.03 29.78 -9.91
CA LEU A 15 5.06 28.74 -9.97
C LEU A 15 5.07 27.91 -8.68
N PHE A 16 4.64 28.50 -7.56
CA PHE A 16 4.44 27.82 -6.29
C PHE A 16 3.37 26.73 -6.38
N ASP A 17 2.30 26.92 -7.13
CA ASP A 17 1.26 25.90 -7.30
C ASP A 17 1.82 24.63 -7.96
N VAL A 18 2.85 24.78 -8.79
CA VAL A 18 3.50 23.67 -9.50
C VAL A 18 4.66 23.09 -8.69
N LEU A 19 5.52 23.95 -8.13
CA LEU A 19 6.81 23.55 -7.54
C LEU A 19 6.86 23.63 -6.01
N GLY A 20 5.89 24.25 -5.36
CA GLY A 20 5.92 24.56 -3.93
C GLY A 20 6.07 23.30 -3.06
N SER A 21 5.28 22.26 -3.35
CA SER A 21 5.34 20.99 -2.60
C SER A 21 6.70 20.29 -2.75
N PHE A 22 7.30 20.34 -3.93
CA PHE A 22 8.63 19.81 -4.20
C PHE A 22 9.70 20.64 -3.50
N ALA A 23 9.68 21.97 -3.68
CA ALA A 23 10.62 22.89 -3.09
C ALA A 23 10.63 22.80 -1.56
N TYR A 24 9.46 22.68 -0.94
CA TYR A 24 9.33 22.47 0.51
C TYR A 24 10.07 21.20 0.97
N ARG A 25 9.85 20.06 0.28
CA ARG A 25 10.50 18.80 0.65
C ARG A 25 12.01 18.85 0.44
N VAL A 26 12.49 19.46 -0.65
CA VAL A 26 13.94 19.54 -0.92
C VAL A 26 14.65 20.46 0.07
N THR A 27 14.00 21.54 0.49
CA THR A 27 14.62 22.55 1.37
C THR A 27 14.45 22.26 2.86
N SER A 28 13.63 21.27 3.22
CA SER A 28 13.34 20.91 4.61
C SER A 28 14.30 19.86 5.15
N ASP A 29 14.90 20.13 6.31
CA ASP A 29 15.76 19.16 7.04
C ASP A 29 15.02 17.89 7.45
N HIS A 30 13.69 17.95 7.56
CA HIS A 30 12.81 16.85 7.93
C HIS A 30 12.46 15.89 6.80
N TRP A 31 12.89 16.16 5.56
CA TRP A 31 12.64 15.26 4.43
C TRP A 31 13.97 14.72 3.90
N GLU A 32 13.96 13.46 3.49
CA GLU A 32 14.99 12.90 2.62
C GLU A 32 14.39 12.81 1.23
N VAL A 33 14.96 13.52 0.26
CA VAL A 33 14.50 13.52 -1.13
C VAL A 33 15.57 12.87 -2.00
N SER A 34 15.19 11.81 -2.71
CA SER A 34 16.02 11.14 -3.70
C SER A 34 15.41 11.28 -5.09
N ALA A 35 16.22 11.25 -6.13
CA ALA A 35 15.78 11.22 -7.51
C ALA A 35 16.45 10.06 -8.26
N ASP A 36 15.82 9.59 -9.33
CA ASP A 36 16.48 8.70 -10.29
C ASP A 36 17.58 9.49 -11.01
N GLN A 37 18.84 9.08 -10.79
CA GLN A 37 20.00 9.79 -11.32
C GLN A 37 19.99 9.87 -12.84
N ALA A 38 19.68 8.77 -13.54
CA ALA A 38 19.68 8.76 -15.00
C ALA A 38 18.59 9.67 -15.58
N ARG A 39 17.40 9.72 -14.96
CA ARG A 39 16.32 10.65 -15.35
C ARG A 39 16.70 12.10 -15.08
N TYR A 40 17.33 12.38 -13.94
CA TYR A 40 17.79 13.72 -13.60
C TYR A 40 18.84 14.23 -14.59
N GLU A 41 19.82 13.40 -14.95
CA GLU A 41 20.84 13.74 -15.94
C GLU A 41 20.25 14.01 -17.33
N ARG A 42 19.28 13.18 -17.78
CA ARG A 42 18.55 13.43 -19.04
C ARG A 42 17.79 14.75 -19.03
N MET A 43 17.13 15.06 -17.91
CA MET A 43 16.43 16.34 -17.74
C MET A 43 17.41 17.52 -17.85
N ILE A 44 18.58 17.46 -17.21
CA ILE A 44 19.60 18.52 -17.31
C ILE A 44 20.08 18.68 -18.76
N ARG A 45 20.20 17.60 -19.52
CA ARG A 45 20.59 17.63 -20.94
C ARG A 45 19.49 18.13 -21.88
N GLY A 46 18.29 18.42 -21.36
CA GLY A 46 17.15 18.89 -22.15
C GLY A 46 16.51 17.82 -23.03
N GLU A 47 16.74 16.54 -22.73
CA GLU A 47 16.13 15.43 -23.46
C GLU A 47 14.62 15.39 -23.20
N LYS A 48 13.80 15.46 -24.26
CA LYS A 48 12.33 15.44 -24.13
C LYS A 48 11.81 14.08 -23.66
N GLU A 49 12.40 13.00 -24.16
CA GLU A 49 11.99 11.64 -23.80
C GLU A 49 12.73 11.20 -22.53
N GLY A 50 11.97 10.85 -21.49
CA GLY A 50 12.55 10.39 -20.23
C GLY A 50 13.27 11.47 -19.39
N GLY A 51 13.24 12.74 -19.81
CA GLY A 51 13.70 13.91 -19.05
C GLY A 51 12.68 14.44 -18.02
N VAL A 52 11.94 13.53 -17.38
CA VAL A 52 10.99 13.87 -16.31
C VAL A 52 11.65 13.60 -14.96
N LEU A 53 11.73 14.63 -14.11
CA LEU A 53 12.19 14.47 -12.73
C LEU A 53 11.12 13.73 -11.91
N SER A 54 11.48 12.54 -11.45
CA SER A 54 10.70 11.78 -10.47
C SER A 54 11.49 11.74 -9.17
N THR A 55 10.87 12.22 -8.09
CA THR A 55 11.49 12.21 -6.76
C THR A 55 10.74 11.32 -5.79
N TYR A 56 11.49 10.65 -4.94
CA TYR A 56 11.00 9.87 -3.81
C TYR A 56 11.33 10.63 -2.53
N SER A 57 10.34 10.83 -1.66
CA SER A 57 10.50 11.63 -0.45
C SER A 57 10.09 10.84 0.79
N LEU A 58 10.97 10.78 1.78
CA LEU A 58 10.71 10.15 3.07
C LEU A 58 10.72 11.19 4.18
N LEU A 59 9.67 11.18 4.99
CA LEU A 59 9.59 12.02 6.18
C LEU A 59 10.49 11.43 7.27
N LYS A 60 11.40 12.23 7.80
CA LYS A 60 12.32 11.81 8.87
C LYS A 60 11.64 11.99 10.24
N PRO A 61 12.01 11.16 11.24
CA PRO A 61 11.54 11.31 12.61
C PRO A 61 11.82 12.68 13.23
N SER A 62 12.81 13.42 12.73
CA SER A 62 13.18 14.75 13.21
C SER A 62 12.03 15.77 13.16
N ILE A 63 11.02 15.56 12.31
CA ILE A 63 9.81 16.40 12.30
C ILE A 63 9.10 16.43 13.65
N PHE A 64 9.29 15.39 14.46
CA PHE A 64 8.67 15.25 15.76
C PHE A 64 9.56 15.68 16.94
N ALA A 65 10.80 16.12 16.70
CA ALA A 65 11.77 16.38 17.76
C ALA A 65 11.34 17.49 18.75
N GLY A 66 10.46 18.41 18.32
CA GLY A 66 9.92 19.48 19.17
C GLY A 66 8.82 19.03 20.14
N PHE A 67 8.33 17.79 20.04
CA PHE A 67 7.27 17.29 20.91
C PHE A 67 7.86 16.52 22.09
N LYS A 68 7.36 16.80 23.29
CA LYS A 68 7.70 16.02 24.50
C LYS A 68 7.32 14.54 24.35
N GLN A 69 6.22 14.26 23.66
CA GLN A 69 5.71 12.93 23.40
C GLN A 69 4.91 12.94 22.10
N VAL A 70 5.04 11.88 21.31
CA VAL A 70 4.30 11.67 20.06
C VAL A 70 3.46 10.43 20.21
N LEU A 71 2.17 10.56 20.00
CA LEU A 71 1.24 9.44 19.91
C LEU A 71 0.79 9.31 18.45
N VAL A 72 0.95 8.12 17.88
CA VAL A 72 0.50 7.81 16.53
C VAL A 72 -0.64 6.81 16.63
N ALA A 73 -1.81 7.20 16.13
CA ALA A 73 -2.98 6.32 16.05
C ALA A 73 -3.22 5.92 14.59
N SER A 74 -3.22 4.61 14.31
CA SER A 74 -3.54 4.06 13.00
C SER A 74 -4.17 2.69 13.15
N ALA A 75 -5.09 2.35 12.26
CA ALA A 75 -5.47 0.96 12.08
C ALA A 75 -4.30 0.18 11.49
N CYS A 76 -4.17 -1.10 11.85
CA CYS A 76 -3.10 -2.00 11.38
C CYS A 76 -1.71 -1.35 11.49
N MET A 77 -1.41 -0.67 12.60
CA MET A 77 -0.21 0.19 12.76
C MET A 77 1.07 -0.48 12.27
N THR A 78 1.31 -1.72 12.69
CA THR A 78 2.53 -2.49 12.36
C THR A 78 2.68 -2.76 10.86
N ASP A 79 1.60 -2.71 10.10
CA ASP A 79 1.59 -2.93 8.66
C ASP A 79 1.71 -1.63 7.85
N THR A 80 1.60 -0.47 8.50
CA THR A 80 1.72 0.82 7.82
C THR A 80 3.13 1.09 7.33
N MET A 81 3.26 1.80 6.20
CA MET A 81 4.56 2.25 5.70
C MET A 81 5.29 3.17 6.68
N LEU A 82 4.57 3.98 7.45
CA LEU A 82 5.17 4.80 8.51
C LEU A 82 5.90 3.93 9.53
N TYR A 83 5.21 2.92 10.09
CA TYR A 83 5.81 2.02 11.08
C TYR A 83 7.02 1.28 10.52
N ARG A 84 6.88 0.71 9.31
CA ARG A 84 7.94 -0.09 8.67
C ARG A 84 9.18 0.74 8.39
N VAL A 85 9.02 1.93 7.80
CA VAL A 85 10.15 2.85 7.53
C VAL A 85 10.82 3.31 8.83
N PHE A 86 10.04 3.64 9.85
CA PHE A 86 10.59 4.12 11.13
C PHE A 86 11.35 3.00 11.85
N MET A 87 10.81 1.79 11.86
CA MET A 87 11.50 0.60 12.39
C MET A 87 12.79 0.32 11.63
N ALA A 88 12.80 0.42 10.30
CA ALA A 88 14.01 0.26 9.50
C ALA A 88 15.08 1.33 9.78
N GLN A 89 14.66 2.52 10.25
CA GLN A 89 15.53 3.59 10.73
C GLN A 89 15.93 3.43 12.21
N GLY A 90 15.57 2.32 12.87
CA GLY A 90 15.89 2.04 14.26
C GLY A 90 14.98 2.74 15.29
N ILE A 91 13.87 3.32 14.86
CA ILE A 91 12.89 3.95 15.75
C ILE A 91 11.94 2.89 16.30
N VAL A 92 11.84 2.80 17.62
CA VAL A 92 10.94 1.88 18.31
C VAL A 92 9.68 2.62 18.75
N LEU A 93 8.54 2.29 18.13
CA LEU A 93 7.23 2.75 18.58
C LEU A 93 6.68 1.80 19.65
N LYS A 94 6.40 2.33 20.84
CA LYS A 94 5.87 1.53 21.96
C LYS A 94 4.34 1.52 21.94
N PRO A 95 3.69 0.37 22.18
CA PRO A 95 2.24 0.34 22.36
C PRO A 95 1.80 1.27 23.49
N VAL A 96 0.70 1.98 23.27
CA VAL A 96 0.05 2.78 24.31
C VAL A 96 -0.80 1.85 25.20
N GLY A 97 -0.84 2.13 26.50
CA GLY A 97 -1.64 1.38 27.46
C GLY A 97 -2.47 2.30 28.36
N GLY A 98 -3.22 1.69 29.28
CA GLY A 98 -3.98 2.42 30.30
C GLY A 98 -5.19 3.17 29.77
N THR A 99 -5.39 4.40 30.25
CA THR A 99 -6.59 5.20 30.00
C THR A 99 -6.85 5.50 28.53
N LEU A 100 -5.81 5.57 27.70
CA LEU A 100 -5.94 5.83 26.26
C LEU A 100 -6.67 4.72 25.50
N LEU A 101 -6.75 3.51 26.07
CA LEU A 101 -7.47 2.38 25.47
C LEU A 101 -8.90 2.24 25.99
N LYS A 102 -9.27 2.96 27.06
CA LYS A 102 -10.52 2.73 27.80
C LYS A 102 -11.77 2.96 26.96
N ASP A 103 -11.73 3.96 26.09
CA ASP A 103 -12.87 4.38 25.27
C ASP A 103 -12.82 3.80 23.85
N LEU A 104 -11.89 2.89 23.57
CA LEU A 104 -11.86 2.19 22.29
C LEU A 104 -13.03 1.22 22.22
N ARG A 105 -13.76 1.29 21.10
CA ARG A 105 -14.90 0.40 20.82
C ARG A 105 -14.51 -1.08 20.85
N TYR A 106 -13.28 -1.40 20.43
CA TYR A 106 -12.72 -2.74 20.48
C TYR A 106 -11.19 -2.68 20.38
N LEU A 107 -10.52 -3.70 20.91
CA LEU A 107 -9.05 -3.88 20.79
C LEU A 107 -8.68 -4.86 19.66
N LYS A 108 -9.61 -5.73 19.29
CA LYS A 108 -9.51 -6.69 18.19
C LYS A 108 -10.87 -6.74 17.50
N HIS A 109 -10.92 -7.10 16.22
CA HIS A 109 -12.22 -7.31 15.59
C HIS A 109 -12.93 -8.50 16.22
N GLU A 110 -14.24 -8.42 16.24
CA GLU A 110 -15.14 -9.46 16.70
C GLU A 110 -16.11 -9.83 15.57
N HIS A 111 -16.95 -10.83 15.78
CA HIS A 111 -18.01 -11.24 14.86
C HIS A 111 -17.54 -11.61 13.44
N GLY A 112 -16.37 -12.26 13.32
CA GLY A 112 -15.86 -12.70 12.01
C GLY A 112 -16.71 -13.78 11.35
N ASP A 113 -17.60 -14.44 12.10
CA ASP A 113 -18.64 -15.34 11.59
C ASP A 113 -19.66 -14.61 10.69
N ARG A 114 -19.81 -13.29 10.86
CA ARG A 114 -20.75 -12.46 10.08
C ARG A 114 -20.18 -11.94 8.76
N ILE A 115 -18.89 -12.16 8.47
CA ILE A 115 -18.23 -11.65 7.28
C ILE A 115 -17.71 -12.80 6.42
N THR A 116 -18.09 -12.80 5.14
CA THR A 116 -17.53 -13.70 4.14
C THR A 116 -16.65 -12.91 3.18
N ILE A 117 -15.39 -13.32 3.06
CA ILE A 117 -14.42 -12.68 2.16
C ILE A 117 -14.21 -13.59 0.95
N PHE A 118 -14.54 -13.05 -0.22
CA PHE A 118 -14.37 -13.66 -1.53
C PHE A 118 -13.14 -13.09 -2.22
N TYR A 119 -12.36 -13.94 -2.89
CA TYR A 119 -11.31 -13.51 -3.81
C TYR A 119 -11.65 -13.89 -5.25
N ALA A 120 -11.20 -13.06 -6.19
CA ALA A 120 -11.35 -13.30 -7.62
C ALA A 120 -10.20 -14.13 -8.21
N ALA A 121 -8.96 -14.01 -7.73
CA ALA A 121 -7.79 -14.63 -8.35
C ALA A 121 -6.85 -15.24 -7.31
N GLU A 122 -6.12 -16.28 -7.73
CA GLU A 122 -5.03 -16.86 -6.93
C GLU A 122 -3.75 -16.02 -7.02
N GLU A 123 -3.57 -15.27 -8.11
CA GLU A 123 -2.38 -14.45 -8.38
C GLU A 123 -2.54 -13.02 -7.85
N ALA A 124 -1.41 -12.35 -7.60
CA ALA A 124 -1.39 -10.96 -7.12
C ALA A 124 -2.07 -10.00 -8.10
N TRP A 125 -2.99 -9.19 -7.58
CA TRP A 125 -3.74 -8.24 -8.39
C TRP A 125 -2.85 -7.09 -8.89
N SER A 126 -2.94 -6.76 -10.18
CA SER A 126 -2.22 -5.65 -10.80
C SER A 126 -3.02 -5.09 -11.98
N LYS A 127 -2.74 -3.85 -12.41
CA LYS A 127 -3.39 -3.28 -13.60
C LYS A 127 -3.15 -4.14 -14.85
N ARG A 128 -1.93 -4.65 -15.01
CA ARG A 128 -1.60 -5.57 -16.11
C ARG A 128 -2.45 -6.84 -16.10
N TYR A 129 -2.68 -7.41 -14.93
CA TYR A 129 -3.51 -8.63 -14.80
C TYR A 129 -5.00 -8.31 -14.97
N ARG A 130 -5.47 -7.20 -14.37
CA ARG A 130 -6.82 -6.64 -14.52
C ARG A 130 -7.21 -6.45 -15.98
N ASP A 131 -6.31 -5.88 -16.78
CA ASP A 131 -6.55 -5.50 -18.17
C ASP A 131 -6.20 -6.64 -19.16
N LYS A 132 -5.78 -7.81 -18.65
CA LYS A 132 -5.49 -8.97 -19.49
C LYS A 132 -6.78 -9.45 -20.16
N ARG A 133 -6.74 -9.62 -21.49
CA ARG A 133 -7.82 -10.23 -22.26
C ARG A 133 -7.93 -11.72 -21.93
N ILE A 134 -9.16 -12.20 -21.83
CA ILE A 134 -9.46 -13.62 -21.65
C ILE A 134 -9.42 -14.30 -23.02
N GLU A 135 -8.72 -15.43 -23.11
CA GLU A 135 -8.60 -16.18 -24.36
C GLU A 135 -9.98 -16.72 -24.77
N GLY A 136 -10.39 -16.43 -26.00
CA GLY A 136 -11.71 -16.84 -26.53
C GLY A 136 -12.89 -15.95 -26.13
N GLU A 137 -12.66 -14.85 -25.40
CA GLU A 137 -13.71 -13.89 -25.02
C GLU A 137 -13.35 -12.46 -25.42
N ASP A 138 -14.35 -11.66 -25.81
CA ASP A 138 -14.21 -10.20 -25.97
C ASP A 138 -14.34 -9.49 -24.60
N ALA A 139 -13.55 -9.95 -23.63
CA ALA A 139 -13.61 -9.49 -22.25
C ALA A 139 -12.23 -9.47 -21.58
N THR A 140 -12.06 -8.58 -20.61
CA THR A 140 -10.91 -8.57 -19.70
C THR A 140 -11.19 -9.35 -18.42
N VAL A 141 -10.14 -9.64 -17.64
CA VAL A 141 -10.29 -10.18 -16.29
C VAL A 141 -11.21 -9.30 -15.43
N LEU A 142 -11.10 -7.97 -15.55
CA LEU A 142 -11.95 -7.04 -14.82
C LEU A 142 -13.43 -7.13 -15.22
N ASP A 143 -13.74 -7.30 -16.50
CA ASP A 143 -15.12 -7.46 -16.96
C ASP A 143 -15.76 -8.72 -16.37
N ARG A 144 -14.98 -9.80 -16.28
CA ARG A 144 -15.44 -11.04 -15.64
C ARG A 144 -15.66 -10.86 -14.14
N VAL A 145 -14.80 -10.11 -13.46
CA VAL A 145 -14.98 -9.73 -12.05
C VAL A 145 -16.28 -8.92 -11.89
N ARG A 146 -16.54 -7.94 -12.76
CA ARG A 146 -17.76 -7.14 -12.73
C ARG A 146 -19.01 -8.02 -12.82
N GLN A 147 -19.04 -8.96 -13.76
CA GLN A 147 -20.15 -9.90 -13.91
C GLN A 147 -20.32 -10.80 -12.68
N ALA A 148 -19.23 -11.38 -12.17
CA ALA A 148 -19.28 -12.26 -11.00
C ALA A 148 -19.77 -11.53 -9.75
N VAL A 149 -19.32 -10.29 -9.55
CA VAL A 149 -19.81 -9.42 -8.48
C VAL A 149 -21.31 -9.16 -8.64
N GLY A 150 -21.77 -8.79 -9.84
CA GLY A 150 -23.20 -8.58 -10.12
C GLY A 150 -24.05 -9.81 -9.77
N SER A 151 -23.61 -11.00 -10.16
CA SER A 151 -24.28 -12.26 -9.79
C SER A 151 -24.23 -12.55 -8.29
N LEU A 152 -23.12 -12.22 -7.61
CA LEU A 152 -22.94 -12.50 -6.18
C LEU A 152 -23.77 -11.57 -5.29
N VAL A 153 -23.82 -10.27 -5.62
CA VAL A 153 -24.55 -9.27 -4.82
C VAL A 153 -26.03 -9.20 -5.23
N GLY A 154 -26.37 -9.62 -6.45
CA GLY A 154 -27.74 -9.58 -6.96
C GLY A 154 -28.26 -8.15 -6.98
N THR A 155 -29.40 -7.90 -6.36
CA THR A 155 -30.00 -6.56 -6.24
C THR A 155 -29.54 -5.79 -5.00
N ASP A 156 -28.73 -6.40 -4.13
CA ASP A 156 -28.36 -5.77 -2.87
C ASP A 156 -27.40 -4.58 -3.10
N PRO A 157 -27.58 -3.48 -2.36
CA PRO A 157 -26.69 -2.34 -2.47
C PRO A 157 -25.28 -2.70 -2.01
N PHE A 158 -24.28 -2.12 -2.66
CA PHE A 158 -22.87 -2.35 -2.32
C PHE A 158 -22.04 -1.09 -2.54
N ILE A 159 -20.95 -0.98 -1.80
CA ILE A 159 -19.93 0.04 -2.04
C ILE A 159 -18.72 -0.57 -2.73
N TRP A 160 -18.02 0.21 -3.55
CA TRP A 160 -16.86 -0.29 -4.26
C TRP A 160 -15.72 0.71 -4.37
N MET A 161 -14.48 0.20 -4.39
CA MET A 161 -13.26 1.00 -4.55
C MET A 161 -12.48 0.53 -5.77
N GLY A 162 -12.27 1.43 -6.73
CA GLY A 162 -11.53 1.16 -7.97
C GLY A 162 -10.60 2.31 -8.35
N ASN A 163 -9.56 2.00 -9.14
CA ASN A 163 -8.59 2.99 -9.60
C ASN A 163 -9.24 4.19 -10.31
N THR A 164 -8.58 5.35 -10.32
CA THR A 164 -9.07 6.60 -10.93
C THR A 164 -9.42 6.50 -12.42
N ASP A 165 -8.81 5.56 -13.15
CA ASP A 165 -9.09 5.31 -14.57
C ASP A 165 -10.42 4.57 -14.81
N LEU A 166 -11.07 4.04 -13.76
CA LEU A 166 -12.43 3.53 -13.85
C LEU A 166 -13.43 4.67 -13.66
N ARG A 167 -14.53 4.63 -14.41
CA ARG A 167 -15.65 5.59 -14.29
C ARG A 167 -16.49 5.33 -13.03
N ASP A 168 -17.17 6.35 -12.53
CA ASP A 168 -18.04 6.23 -11.35
C ASP A 168 -19.22 5.28 -11.55
N ASP A 169 -19.65 5.12 -12.79
CA ASP A 169 -20.71 4.21 -13.21
C ASP A 169 -20.19 2.82 -13.62
N PHE A 170 -18.97 2.43 -13.24
CA PHE A 170 -18.33 1.19 -13.70
C PHE A 170 -19.22 -0.06 -13.53
N PHE A 171 -19.90 -0.22 -12.39
CA PHE A 171 -20.82 -1.34 -12.20
C PHE A 171 -22.17 -1.14 -12.92
N ALA A 172 -22.60 0.10 -13.13
CA ALA A 172 -23.89 0.50 -13.71
C ALA A 172 -25.10 -0.21 -13.06
N GLN A 173 -25.02 -0.45 -11.75
CA GLN A 173 -26.06 -1.14 -10.98
C GLN A 173 -26.68 -0.20 -9.95
N VAL A 174 -28.00 -0.25 -9.81
CA VAL A 174 -28.73 0.50 -8.77
C VAL A 174 -28.20 0.10 -7.40
N GLY A 175 -27.89 1.08 -6.55
CA GLY A 175 -27.35 0.86 -5.22
C GLY A 175 -25.83 0.61 -5.18
N ALA A 176 -25.11 0.66 -6.30
CA ALA A 176 -23.65 0.64 -6.32
C ALA A 176 -23.07 2.03 -6.01
N GLY A 177 -22.47 2.20 -4.82
CA GLY A 177 -21.83 3.44 -4.39
C GLY A 177 -20.31 3.40 -4.53
N ARG A 178 -19.72 4.33 -5.30
CA ARG A 178 -18.25 4.41 -5.38
C ARG A 178 -17.66 5.05 -4.12
N LEU A 179 -16.69 4.39 -3.50
CA LEU A 179 -15.85 4.96 -2.47
C LEU A 179 -14.79 5.88 -3.10
N PRO A 180 -14.49 7.03 -2.49
CA PRO A 180 -13.33 7.81 -2.90
C PRO A 180 -12.05 7.02 -2.61
N ASN A 181 -10.98 7.27 -3.38
CA ASN A 181 -9.70 6.58 -3.23
C ASN A 181 -9.03 6.79 -1.85
N THR A 182 -9.52 7.75 -1.07
CA THR A 182 -9.10 8.01 0.30
C THR A 182 -10.35 8.12 1.19
N PRO A 183 -10.98 6.99 1.57
CA PRO A 183 -12.27 7.01 2.27
C PRO A 183 -12.14 7.33 3.77
N HIS A 184 -10.99 7.85 4.23
CA HIS A 184 -10.71 8.08 5.64
C HIS A 184 -11.77 8.99 6.28
N GLY A 185 -12.25 8.59 7.46
CA GLY A 185 -13.19 9.38 8.25
C GLY A 185 -14.66 9.37 7.79
N LEU A 186 -15.00 8.73 6.66
CA LEU A 186 -16.39 8.69 6.18
C LEU A 186 -17.22 7.63 6.91
N ASN A 187 -18.26 8.05 7.62
CA ASN A 187 -19.21 7.18 8.34
C ASN A 187 -20.52 6.95 7.58
N SER A 188 -20.73 7.64 6.45
CA SER A 188 -21.97 7.63 5.65
C SER A 188 -22.26 6.29 4.96
N PHE A 189 -21.30 5.36 4.93
CA PHE A 189 -21.43 4.08 4.22
C PHE A 189 -21.75 2.89 5.14
N GLN A 190 -22.03 3.14 6.43
CA GLN A 190 -22.33 2.07 7.38
C GLN A 190 -23.67 1.36 7.12
N GLY A 191 -24.52 1.88 6.23
CA GLY A 191 -25.75 1.20 5.78
C GLY A 191 -25.51 0.11 4.71
N TYR A 192 -24.27 -0.04 4.22
CA TYR A 192 -23.95 -1.07 3.22
C TYR A 192 -23.42 -2.33 3.89
N HIS A 193 -23.82 -3.50 3.39
CA HIS A 193 -23.36 -4.82 3.87
C HIS A 193 -22.39 -5.50 2.90
N ASN A 194 -22.26 -4.94 1.70
CA ASN A 194 -21.46 -5.51 0.61
C ASN A 194 -20.37 -4.53 0.20
N VAL A 195 -19.13 -5.00 0.13
CA VAL A 195 -17.96 -4.20 -0.27
C VAL A 195 -17.19 -4.89 -1.37
N VAL A 196 -16.81 -4.14 -2.40
CA VAL A 196 -16.07 -4.66 -3.55
C VAL A 196 -14.82 -3.82 -3.81
N VAL A 197 -13.64 -4.39 -3.66
CA VAL A 197 -12.38 -3.67 -3.90
C VAL A 197 -11.69 -4.21 -5.14
N VAL A 198 -11.76 -3.47 -6.25
CA VAL A 198 -11.14 -3.82 -7.55
C VAL A 198 -9.86 -3.04 -7.84
N SER A 199 -9.46 -2.16 -6.92
CA SER A 199 -8.29 -1.29 -7.10
C SER A 199 -6.98 -2.08 -7.17
N ALA A 200 -6.21 -1.88 -8.24
CA ALA A 200 -4.83 -2.33 -8.32
C ALA A 200 -3.89 -1.22 -7.84
N LEU A 201 -3.41 -1.31 -6.60
CA LEU A 201 -2.64 -0.25 -5.93
C LEU A 201 -1.13 -0.54 -5.83
N ASN A 202 -0.62 -1.46 -6.65
CA ASN A 202 0.81 -1.78 -6.64
C ASN A 202 1.65 -0.54 -7.01
N PRO A 203 2.70 -0.21 -6.25
CA PRO A 203 3.64 0.82 -6.63
C PRO A 203 4.36 0.50 -7.96
N PRO A 204 4.91 1.51 -8.65
CA PRO A 204 5.78 1.29 -9.79
C PRO A 204 7.05 0.49 -9.40
N PRO A 205 7.66 -0.30 -10.32
CA PRO A 205 8.88 -1.08 -10.02
C PRO A 205 10.03 -0.27 -9.42
N ALA A 206 10.24 0.96 -9.88
CA ALA A 206 11.27 1.83 -9.33
C ALA A 206 11.03 2.19 -7.85
N HIS A 207 9.77 2.27 -7.41
CA HIS A 207 9.43 2.49 -6.01
C HIS A 207 9.73 1.24 -5.17
N PHE A 208 9.49 0.03 -5.71
CA PHE A 208 9.90 -1.21 -5.02
C PHE A 208 11.41 -1.21 -4.73
N HIS A 209 12.24 -0.96 -5.74
CA HIS A 209 13.70 -0.91 -5.56
C HIS A 209 14.15 0.21 -4.60
N PHE A 210 13.49 1.37 -4.65
CA PHE A 210 13.77 2.47 -3.73
C PHE A 210 13.54 2.09 -2.25
N MET A 211 12.49 1.31 -1.98
CA MET A 211 12.12 0.87 -0.64
C MET A 211 12.93 -0.35 -0.18
N GLU A 212 13.26 -1.27 -1.10
CA GLU A 212 14.15 -2.41 -0.82
C GLU A 212 15.53 -1.96 -0.35
N ALA A 213 16.09 -0.91 -0.99
CA ALA A 213 17.34 -0.28 -0.57
C ALA A 213 17.29 0.31 0.86
N ARG A 214 16.09 0.44 1.44
CA ARG A 214 15.85 0.96 2.80
C ARG A 214 15.33 -0.12 3.75
N GLY A 215 15.52 -1.39 3.38
CA GLY A 215 15.17 -2.53 4.23
C GLY A 215 13.70 -2.89 4.25
N ILE A 216 12.90 -2.37 3.32
CA ILE A 216 11.46 -2.68 3.21
C ILE A 216 11.26 -3.65 2.05
N SER A 217 10.76 -4.85 2.34
CA SER A 217 10.50 -5.85 1.33
C SER A 217 9.31 -5.48 0.43
N GLY A 218 9.25 -6.08 -0.77
CA GLY A 218 8.11 -5.90 -1.66
C GLY A 218 6.78 -6.41 -1.08
N GLU A 219 6.81 -7.42 -0.21
CA GLU A 219 5.62 -7.91 0.49
C GLU A 219 5.11 -6.89 1.52
N GLU A 220 6.02 -6.32 2.32
CA GLU A 220 5.67 -5.26 3.28
C GLU A 220 5.11 -4.04 2.56
N LEU A 221 5.72 -3.64 1.44
CA LEU A 221 5.25 -2.50 0.65
C LEU A 221 3.84 -2.75 0.07
N ARG A 222 3.55 -3.96 -0.42
CA ARG A 222 2.19 -4.34 -0.85
C ARG A 222 1.20 -4.33 0.31
N THR A 223 1.61 -4.86 1.46
CA THR A 223 0.76 -4.91 2.65
C THR A 223 0.40 -3.50 3.10
N GLY A 224 1.40 -2.63 3.31
CA GLY A 224 1.16 -1.29 3.84
C GLY A 224 0.55 -0.30 2.87
N GLY A 225 0.59 -0.56 1.56
CA GLY A 225 -0.08 0.25 0.54
C GLY A 225 -1.45 -0.29 0.13
N TYR A 226 -1.51 -1.54 -0.30
CA TYR A 226 -2.71 -2.12 -0.91
C TYR A 226 -3.61 -2.82 0.13
N LYS A 227 -3.07 -3.74 0.94
CA LYS A 227 -3.88 -4.51 1.90
C LYS A 227 -4.51 -3.61 2.97
N THR A 228 -3.75 -2.63 3.49
CA THR A 228 -4.28 -1.62 4.42
C THR A 228 -5.37 -0.74 3.78
N ALA A 229 -5.25 -0.39 2.50
CA ALA A 229 -6.31 0.35 1.79
C ALA A 229 -7.58 -0.49 1.60
N VAL A 230 -7.44 -1.78 1.29
CA VAL A 230 -8.55 -2.74 1.24
C VAL A 230 -9.25 -2.80 2.60
N TYR A 231 -8.50 -2.96 3.69
CA TYR A 231 -9.04 -2.93 5.04
C TYR A 231 -9.82 -1.63 5.31
N GLN A 232 -9.25 -0.47 4.95
CA GLN A 232 -9.91 0.82 5.16
C GLN A 232 -11.21 0.97 4.38
N ALA A 233 -11.32 0.38 3.19
CA ALA A 233 -12.55 0.34 2.41
C ALA A 233 -13.60 -0.59 3.05
N VAL A 234 -13.19 -1.77 3.50
CA VAL A 234 -14.07 -2.75 4.17
C VAL A 234 -14.65 -2.16 5.46
N MET A 235 -13.84 -1.46 6.25
CA MET A 235 -14.28 -0.81 7.48
C MET A 235 -15.22 0.39 7.27
N ARG A 236 -15.62 0.71 6.03
CA ARG A 236 -16.68 1.70 5.74
C ARG A 236 -18.08 1.11 5.76
N CYS A 237 -18.21 -0.22 5.64
CA CYS A 237 -19.49 -0.90 5.66
C CYS A 237 -20.00 -1.16 7.08
N SER A 238 -21.13 -1.84 7.21
CA SER A 238 -21.80 -2.08 8.49
C SER A 238 -21.01 -2.97 9.46
N ILE A 239 -19.91 -3.62 9.03
CA ILE A 239 -19.01 -4.38 9.92
C ILE A 239 -18.43 -3.52 11.06
N ARG A 240 -18.39 -2.20 10.90
CA ARG A 240 -17.93 -1.27 11.94
C ARG A 240 -18.96 -1.06 13.07
N ASN A 241 -20.21 -1.45 12.84
CA ASN A 241 -21.27 -1.45 13.83
C ASN A 241 -21.36 -2.85 14.48
N PRO A 242 -20.94 -3.03 15.74
CA PRO A 242 -20.95 -4.35 16.39
C PRO A 242 -22.37 -4.92 16.57
N GLU A 243 -23.36 -4.04 16.69
CA GLU A 243 -24.78 -4.41 16.84
C GLU A 243 -25.42 -4.88 15.53
N ASP A 244 -24.77 -4.62 14.39
CA ASP A 244 -25.27 -5.07 13.10
C ASP A 244 -24.99 -6.58 12.93
N ALA A 245 -26.07 -7.37 12.93
CA ALA A 245 -26.02 -8.82 12.76
C ALA A 245 -26.14 -9.28 11.31
N THR A 246 -26.44 -8.38 10.36
CA THR A 246 -26.65 -8.72 8.95
C THR A 246 -25.40 -9.35 8.35
N PRO A 247 -25.47 -10.44 7.59
CA PRO A 247 -24.29 -11.01 6.93
C PRO A 247 -23.62 -10.01 5.98
N LYS A 248 -22.28 -9.92 6.04
CA LYS A 248 -21.46 -9.05 5.21
C LYS A 248 -20.74 -9.86 4.14
N ARG A 249 -20.69 -9.32 2.92
CA ARG A 249 -19.91 -9.90 1.82
C ARG A 249 -18.83 -8.92 1.40
N VAL A 250 -17.59 -9.38 1.35
CA VAL A 250 -16.46 -8.61 0.86
C VAL A 250 -15.87 -9.32 -0.34
N VAL A 251 -15.68 -8.61 -1.44
CA VAL A 251 -14.96 -9.09 -2.61
C VAL A 251 -13.64 -8.34 -2.73
N VAL A 252 -12.54 -9.08 -2.66
CA VAL A 252 -11.19 -8.61 -2.97
C VAL A 252 -10.64 -9.35 -4.17
N MET A 253 -9.55 -8.89 -4.74
CA MET A 253 -9.10 -9.41 -6.03
C MET A 253 -8.24 -10.64 -5.89
N ASP A 254 -7.30 -10.68 -4.96
CA ASP A 254 -6.35 -11.76 -4.82
C ASP A 254 -6.50 -12.50 -3.49
N ARG A 255 -6.14 -13.79 -3.52
CA ARG A 255 -6.24 -14.69 -2.37
C ARG A 255 -5.39 -14.25 -1.18
N ASP A 256 -4.16 -13.79 -1.42
CA ASP A 256 -3.25 -13.35 -0.36
C ASP A 256 -3.85 -12.17 0.43
N THR A 257 -4.50 -11.22 -0.25
CA THR A 257 -5.24 -10.13 0.41
C THR A 257 -6.47 -10.63 1.13
N ALA A 258 -7.20 -11.59 0.55
CA ALA A 258 -8.34 -12.20 1.23
C ALA A 258 -7.89 -12.88 2.53
N GLU A 259 -6.88 -13.73 2.50
CA GLU A 259 -6.37 -14.43 3.67
C GLU A 259 -5.88 -13.46 4.75
N TRP A 260 -5.07 -12.46 4.38
CA TRP A 260 -4.59 -11.42 5.29
C TRP A 260 -5.72 -10.59 5.92
N LEU A 261 -6.68 -10.12 5.12
CA LEU A 261 -7.80 -9.32 5.64
C LEU A 261 -8.60 -10.14 6.61
N ALA A 262 -8.79 -11.40 6.23
CA ALA A 262 -9.55 -12.32 6.99
C ALA A 262 -8.82 -12.54 8.35
N ASP A 263 -7.48 -12.63 8.43
CA ASP A 263 -6.72 -12.82 9.69
C ASP A 263 -6.98 -11.77 10.76
N LEU A 264 -7.52 -10.61 10.37
CA LEU A 264 -7.93 -9.57 11.29
C LEU A 264 -9.23 -9.90 12.04
N PHE A 265 -10.07 -10.83 11.54
CA PHE A 265 -11.37 -11.23 12.09
C PHE A 265 -11.34 -12.67 12.66
N PRO A 266 -11.65 -12.87 13.96
CA PRO A 266 -11.76 -14.20 14.56
C PRO A 266 -12.95 -15.02 14.03
N ALA A 267 -12.82 -16.35 13.91
CA ALA A 267 -13.90 -17.32 13.59
C ALA A 267 -14.54 -17.26 12.18
N ARG A 268 -13.87 -16.67 11.19
CA ARG A 268 -14.41 -16.42 9.84
C ARG A 268 -14.29 -17.60 8.84
N ARG A 269 -14.91 -17.41 7.67
CA ARG A 269 -14.72 -18.23 6.45
C ARG A 269 -14.19 -17.38 5.28
N SER A 270 -13.05 -17.75 4.69
CA SER A 270 -12.66 -17.27 3.35
C SER A 270 -13.12 -18.29 2.31
N SER A 271 -13.60 -17.81 1.16
CA SER A 271 -14.02 -18.71 0.07
C SER A 271 -13.73 -18.09 -1.28
N ARG A 272 -13.60 -18.93 -2.32
CA ARG A 272 -13.47 -18.43 -3.69
C ARG A 272 -14.80 -17.84 -4.14
N CYS A 273 -14.78 -16.78 -4.94
CA CYS A 273 -16.00 -16.21 -5.50
C CYS A 273 -16.79 -17.27 -6.31
N PRO A 274 -18.09 -17.50 -6.03
CA PRO A 274 -18.93 -18.41 -6.81
C PRO A 274 -18.96 -18.00 -8.30
N GLY A 275 -18.92 -18.99 -9.21
CA GLY A 275 -18.85 -18.74 -10.66
C GLY A 275 -17.44 -18.51 -11.22
N TRP A 276 -16.41 -18.56 -10.37
CA TRP A 276 -15.01 -18.48 -10.77
C TRP A 276 -14.39 -19.87 -10.89
N ALA A 277 -14.26 -20.40 -12.12
CA ALA A 277 -13.62 -21.70 -12.41
C ALA A 277 -12.30 -21.59 -13.19
N TRP A 278 -11.87 -20.37 -13.55
CA TRP A 278 -10.66 -20.15 -14.35
C TRP A 278 -9.53 -19.59 -13.49
N CYS A 279 -8.73 -20.48 -12.92
CA CYS A 279 -7.34 -20.18 -12.61
C CYS A 279 -6.54 -21.30 -13.25
N HIS A 280 -5.59 -20.96 -14.13
CA HIS A 280 -4.52 -21.89 -14.46
C HIS A 280 -3.92 -22.36 -13.14
N ALA A 281 -4.16 -23.61 -12.77
CA ALA A 281 -3.27 -24.30 -11.88
C ALA A 281 -1.92 -24.28 -12.61
N ARG A 282 -1.00 -23.40 -12.22
CA ARG A 282 0.41 -23.65 -12.53
C ARG A 282 0.68 -25.03 -11.93
N ALA A 283 0.82 -26.02 -12.80
CA ALA A 283 1.25 -27.36 -12.43
C ALA A 283 2.43 -27.20 -11.46
N LYS A 284 2.31 -27.84 -10.29
CA LYS A 284 3.38 -27.89 -9.28
C LYS A 284 4.69 -28.18 -10.00
N ARG A 285 5.57 -27.19 -10.14
CA ARG A 285 6.98 -27.47 -10.40
C ARG A 285 7.48 -28.15 -9.15
N ALA A 286 7.73 -29.45 -9.27
CA ALA A 286 8.30 -30.28 -8.22
C ALA A 286 9.47 -29.54 -7.56
N ALA A 287 9.44 -29.51 -6.22
CA ALA A 287 10.50 -28.98 -5.40
C ALA A 287 11.83 -29.62 -5.82
N ARG A 288 12.73 -28.81 -6.40
CA ARG A 288 14.13 -29.18 -6.48
C ARG A 288 14.68 -28.97 -5.07
N ALA A 289 14.93 -30.06 -4.37
CA ALA A 289 15.48 -30.05 -3.01
C ALA A 289 16.70 -29.13 -2.95
N SER A 290 16.57 -28.00 -2.24
CA SER A 290 17.71 -27.18 -1.86
C SER A 290 18.39 -27.85 -0.68
N THR A 291 19.58 -28.40 -0.93
CA THR A 291 20.52 -28.86 0.09
C THR A 291 20.75 -27.76 1.15
N PRO A 292 20.82 -28.08 2.47
CA PRO A 292 21.00 -27.06 3.49
C PRO A 292 22.36 -26.39 3.32
N ALA A 293 22.37 -25.06 3.18
CA ALA A 293 23.59 -24.28 3.15
C ALA A 293 24.27 -24.31 4.53
N THR A 294 25.49 -24.85 4.58
CA THR A 294 26.38 -24.82 5.73
C THR A 294 26.66 -23.37 6.16
N PRO A 295 26.68 -23.03 7.47
CA PRO A 295 26.90 -21.66 7.91
C PRO A 295 28.32 -21.20 7.57
N ARG A 296 28.47 -20.17 6.74
CA ARG A 296 29.76 -19.52 6.49
C ARG A 296 30.11 -18.63 7.68
N ARG A 297 31.24 -18.93 8.34
CA ARG A 297 31.86 -18.08 9.38
C ARG A 297 32.17 -16.68 8.85
N PRO A 298 32.09 -15.63 9.69
CA PRO A 298 32.43 -14.28 9.29
C PRO A 298 33.93 -14.15 8.99
N LYS A 299 34.27 -13.68 7.78
CA LYS A 299 35.63 -13.25 7.44
C LYS A 299 35.91 -11.91 8.10
N ARG A 300 36.82 -11.89 9.08
CA ARG A 300 37.48 -10.67 9.56
C ARG A 300 38.27 -10.07 8.40
N ILE A 301 37.93 -8.85 8.00
CA ILE A 301 38.76 -8.04 7.12
C ILE A 301 39.66 -7.21 8.04
N ALA A 302 40.96 -7.54 8.06
CA ALA A 302 41.99 -6.72 8.69
C ALA A 302 42.40 -5.62 7.70
N ILE A 303 42.28 -4.37 8.13
CA ILE A 303 42.79 -3.22 7.39
C ILE A 303 44.25 -3.03 7.85
N SER A 304 45.22 -3.37 7.01
CA SER A 304 46.61 -2.99 7.19
C SER A 304 46.83 -1.58 6.62
N ARG A 305 47.33 -0.66 7.46
CA ARG A 305 47.86 0.63 7.01
C ARG A 305 49.27 0.40 6.45
N SER A 306 49.44 0.56 5.14
CA SER A 306 50.74 0.68 4.50
C SER A 306 51.30 2.08 4.78
N GLY A 307 52.33 2.16 5.63
CA GLY A 307 53.16 3.35 5.77
C GLY A 307 54.18 3.38 4.64
N SER A 308 54.04 4.34 3.72
CA SER A 308 55.11 4.77 2.81
C SER A 308 55.86 5.91 3.48
N GLY A 309 57.10 5.64 3.92
CA GLY A 309 58.04 6.66 4.35
C GLY A 309 58.61 7.45 3.17
N SER A 310 59.06 8.66 3.45
CA SER A 310 60.11 9.36 2.69
C SER A 310 60.67 10.52 3.53
N PRO A 311 61.89 10.99 3.23
CA PRO A 311 62.94 11.09 4.26
C PRO A 311 63.47 12.51 4.52
N ASN A 312 64.27 12.60 5.58
CA ASN A 312 65.36 13.54 5.88
C ASN A 312 65.11 15.05 5.84
N SER A 313 65.38 15.68 6.99
CA SER A 313 66.40 16.74 7.06
C SER A 313 66.95 16.84 8.49
N THR A 314 68.29 16.86 8.53
CA THR A 314 69.19 17.36 9.58
C THR A 314 68.71 18.59 10.31
#